data_AF-A0A7C7KSS4-F1
#
_entry.id   AF-A0A7C7KSS4-F1
#
_cell.length_a   1.000
_cell.length_b   1.000
_cell.length_c   1.000
_cell.angle_alpha   90.00
_cell.angle_beta   90.00
_cell.angle_gamma   90.00
#
_symmetry.space_group_name_H-M   'P 1'
#
loop_
_entity.id
_entity.type
_entity.pdbx_description
1 polymer ?
#
loop_
_entity_poly.entity_id
_entity_poly.type
_entity_poly.pdbx_seq_one_letter_code
_entity_poly.pdbx_strand_id
1 'polypeptide(L)' 'MQINMKRRLSIYHIYAIPTTAYLLLFFYIPIITIIVYSFWIGGPFYEFKPGFTLENYVRFLTSRVTQNVMI' A
#
# COMPACT_ATOMS: atom_id res chain seq x y z
N MET A 1 38.18 6.81 20.99
CA MET A 1 37.22 7.66 20.27
C MET A 1 36.17 6.86 19.47
N GLN A 2 36.55 5.84 18.68
CA GLN A 2 35.60 5.06 17.85
C GLN A 2 34.51 4.30 18.63
N ILE A 3 34.79 3.79 19.83
CA ILE A 3 33.84 3.00 20.64
C ILE A 3 32.62 3.84 21.05
N ASN A 4 32.85 5.10 21.45
CA ASN A 4 31.76 6.03 21.81
C ASN A 4 30.90 6.41 20.61
N MET A 5 31.48 6.48 19.40
CA MET A 5 30.75 6.83 18.19
C MET A 5 29.81 5.69 17.73
N LYS A 6 30.27 4.43 17.78
CA LYS A 6 29.44 3.25 17.51
C LYS A 6 28.28 3.12 18.49
N ARG A 7 28.55 3.34 19.78
CA ARG A 7 27.54 3.27 20.84
C ARG A 7 26.48 4.38 20.70
N ARG A 8 26.89 5.60 20.34
CA ARG A 8 25.97 6.70 20.02
C ARG A 8 25.10 6.38 18.80
N LEU A 9 25.70 5.90 17.71
CA LEU A 9 24.96 5.56 16.49
C LEU A 9 23.91 4.47 16.75
N SER A 10 24.25 3.44 17.52
CA SER A 10 23.33 2.38 17.93
C SER A 10 22.14 2.91 18.73
N ILE A 11 22.38 3.82 19.68
CA ILE A 11 21.32 4.44 20.48
C ILE A 11 20.37 5.27 19.60
N TYR A 12 20.91 6.05 18.66
CA TYR A 12 20.07 6.81 17.72
C TYR A 12 19.20 5.91 16.83
N HIS A 13 19.71 4.75 16.41
CA HIS A 13 18.90 3.80 15.64
C HIS A 13 17.74 3.25 16.46
N ILE A 14 17.96 2.91 17.73
CA ILE A 14 16.90 2.42 18.62
C ILE A 14 15.78 3.47 18.78
N TYR A 15 16.15 4.74 18.97
CA TYR A 15 15.17 5.84 19.05
C TYR A 15 14.49 6.16 17.71
N ALA A 16 15.12 5.83 16.58
CA ALA A 16 14.53 6.02 15.26
C ALA A 16 13.56 4.89 14.86
N ILE A 17 13.59 3.73 15.54
CA ILE A 17 12.70 2.59 15.22
C ILE A 17 11.22 2.98 15.29
N PRO A 18 10.70 3.61 16.36
CA PRO A 18 9.27 3.96 16.44
C PRO A 18 8.84 4.90 15.33
N THR A 19 9.64 5.93 15.02
CA THR A 19 9.35 6.88 13.95
C THR A 19 9.37 6.20 12.59
N THR A 20 10.37 5.37 12.32
CA THR A 20 10.48 4.63 11.06
C THR A 20 9.33 3.65 10.90
N ALA A 21 9.01 2.88 11.94
CA ALA A 21 7.88 1.96 11.95
C ALA A 21 6.56 2.70 11.72
N TYR A 22 6.35 3.84 12.37
CA TYR A 22 5.16 4.68 12.15
C TYR A 22 5.04 5.13 10.68
N LEU A 23 6.12 5.66 10.10
CA LEU A 23 6.14 6.10 8.70
C LEU A 23 5.88 4.94 7.74
N LEU A 24 6.50 3.78 7.97
CA LEU A 24 6.29 2.59 7.17
C LEU A 24 4.83 2.12 7.25
N LEU A 25 4.26 2.03 8.46
CA LEU A 25 2.87 1.61 8.62
C LEU A 25 1.92 2.60 7.93
N PHE A 26 2.11 3.91 8.15
CA PHE A 26 1.23 4.92 7.58
C PHE A 26 1.30 5.00 6.06
N PHE A 27 2.47 4.69 5.48
CA PHE A 27 2.64 4.64 4.03
C PHE A 27 2.15 3.33 3.41
N TYR A 28 2.55 2.18 3.99
CA TYR A 28 2.28 0.88 3.38
C TYR A 28 0.89 0.34 3.66
N ILE A 29 0.30 0.58 4.84
CA ILE A 29 -1.06 0.12 5.16
C ILE A 29 -2.07 0.59 4.10
N PRO A 30 -2.21 1.89 3.78
CA PRO A 30 -3.21 2.32 2.80
C PRO A 30 -2.95 1.74 1.40
N ILE A 31 -1.68 1.59 0.99
CA ILE A 31 -1.32 0.97 -0.29
C ILE A 31 -1.77 -0.49 -0.31
N ILE A 32 -1.44 -1.26 0.73
CA ILE A 32 -1.84 -2.66 0.86
C ILE A 32 -3.37 -2.77 0.90
N THR A 33 -4.06 -1.91 1.63
CA THR A 33 -5.52 -1.87 1.67
C THR A 33 -6.10 -1.67 0.28
N ILE A 34 -5.62 -0.69 -0.49
CA ILE A 34 -6.10 -0.46 -1.87
C ILE A 34 -5.87 -1.70 -2.74
N ILE A 35 -4.67 -2.30 -2.66
CA ILE A 35 -4.33 -3.50 -3.42
C ILE A 35 -5.23 -4.68 -3.04
N VAL A 36 -5.50 -4.89 -1.76
CA VAL A 36 -6.38 -6.00 -1.32
C VAL A 36 -7.82 -5.76 -1.78
N TYR A 37 -8.33 -4.54 -1.61
CA TYR A 37 -9.69 -4.20 -2.00
C TYR A 37 -9.90 -4.22 -3.51
N SER A 38 -8.86 -3.97 -4.32
CA SER A 38 -8.98 -4.07 -5.78
C SER A 38 -9.23 -5.51 -6.27
N PHE A 39 -8.87 -6.52 -5.46
CA PHE A 39 -9.22 -7.92 -5.75
C PHE A 39 -10.57 -8.34 -5.18
N TRP A 40 -11.26 -7.51 -4.38
CA TRP A 40 -12.58 -7.85 -3.85
C TRP A 40 -13.67 -7.76 -4.92
N ILE A 41 -14.76 -8.50 -4.70
CA ILE A 41 -15.88 -8.49 -5.64
C ILE A 41 -16.60 -7.15 -5.51
N GLY A 42 -16.48 -6.32 -6.54
CA GLY A 42 -17.09 -5.00 -6.62
C GLY A 42 -18.55 -5.07 -7.06
N GLY A 43 -19.46 -4.70 -6.17
CA GLY A 43 -20.88 -4.53 -6.46
C GLY A 43 -21.25 -3.10 -6.89
N PRO A 44 -22.49 -2.86 -7.32
CA PRO A 44 -23.03 -1.51 -7.45
C PRO A 44 -23.00 -0.78 -6.08
N PHE A 45 -22.93 0.55 -6.09
CA PHE A 45 -22.99 1.40 -4.88
C PHE A 45 -21.88 1.21 -3.84
N TYR A 46 -20.63 0.95 -4.28
CA TYR A 46 -19.47 0.79 -3.37
C TYR A 46 -19.60 -0.40 -2.41
N GLU A 47 -20.43 -1.39 -2.73
CA GLU A 47 -20.46 -2.65 -2.01
C GLU A 47 -19.22 -3.47 -2.36
N PHE A 48 -18.40 -3.78 -1.35
CA PHE A 48 -17.25 -4.68 -1.50
C PHE A 48 -17.53 -5.96 -0.74
N LYS A 49 -17.59 -7.08 -1.47
CA LYS A 49 -17.70 -8.41 -0.86
C LYS A 49 -16.31 -9.05 -0.81
N PRO A 50 -15.88 -9.55 0.36
CA PRO A 50 -14.64 -10.31 0.46
C PRO A 50 -14.67 -11.50 -0.51
N GLY A 51 -13.65 -11.57 -1.36
CA GLY A 51 -13.51 -12.58 -2.40
C GLY A 51 -12.30 -12.20 -3.26
N PHE A 52 -11.70 -13.17 -3.95
CA PHE A 52 -10.62 -12.87 -4.90
C PHE A 52 -11.19 -12.90 -6.32
N THR A 53 -11.09 -11.79 -7.04
CA THR A 53 -11.50 -11.66 -8.44
C THR A 53 -10.58 -10.74 -9.21
N LEU A 54 -10.45 -11.00 -10.52
CA LEU A 54 -9.76 -10.14 -11.48
C LEU A 54 -10.72 -9.34 -12.37
N GLU A 55 -12.02 -9.52 -12.19
CA GLU A 55 -13.06 -8.89 -13.01
C GLU A 55 -12.96 -7.35 -13.01
N ASN A 56 -12.57 -6.76 -11.88
CA ASN A 56 -12.37 -5.30 -11.77
C ASN A 56 -11.30 -4.80 -12.74
N TYR A 57 -10.18 -5.52 -12.87
CA TYR A 57 -9.10 -5.15 -13.79
C TYR A 57 -9.52 -5.35 -15.25
N VAL A 58 -10.21 -6.45 -15.56
CA VAL A 58 -10.75 -6.69 -16.91
C VAL A 58 -11.72 -5.57 -17.28
N ARG A 59 -12.65 -5.23 -16.38
CA ARG A 59 -13.61 -4.14 -16.59
C ARG A 59 -12.93 -2.79 -16.75
N PHE A 60 -11.90 -2.50 -15.97
CA PHE A 60 -11.13 -1.27 -16.08
C PHE A 60 -10.41 -1.17 -17.44
N LEU A 61 -9.68 -2.21 -17.84
CA LEU A 61 -8.88 -2.24 -19.07
C LEU A 61 -9.73 -2.31 -20.35
N THR A 62 -10.91 -2.92 -20.28
CA THR A 62 -11.84 -3.01 -21.42
C THR A 62 -12.89 -1.91 -21.44
N SER A 63 -12.89 -0.99 -20.45
CA SER A 63 -13.83 0.13 -20.46
C SER A 63 -13.52 1.08 -21.61
N ARG A 64 -14.59 1.60 -22.24
CA ARG A 64 -14.47 2.59 -23.33
C ARG A 64 -13.69 3.83 -22.91
N VAL A 65 -13.81 4.23 -21.65
CA VAL A 65 -13.08 5.38 -21.10
C VAL A 65 -11.57 5.12 -21.11
N THR A 66 -11.14 3.96 -20.62
CA THR A 66 -9.73 3.57 -20.63
C THR A 66 -9.20 3.38 -22.05
N GLN A 67 -9.98 2.78 -22.94
CA GLN A 67 -9.61 2.63 -24.35
C GLN A 67 -9.39 3.98 -25.04
N ASN A 68 -10.23 4.98 -24.79
CA ASN A 68 -10.09 6.31 -25.37
C ASN A 68 -8.89 7.12 -24.82
N VAL A 69 -8.31 6.71 -23.69
CA VAL A 69 -7.14 7.38 -23.08
C VAL A 69 -5.83 6.71 -23.51
N MET A 70 -5.86 5.41 -23.83
CA MET A 70 -4.66 4.66 -24.24
C MET A 70 -4.41 4.62 -25.76
N ILE A 71 -5.34 5.13 -26.58
CA ILE A 71 -5.24 5.29 -28.04
C ILE A 71 -5.06 6.77 -28.36
#